data_AF-A0A978V1G3-F1
#
_entry.id   AF-A0A978V1G3-F1
#
_cell.length_a   1.000
_cell.length_b   1.000
_cell.length_c   1.000
_cell.angle_alpha   90.00
_cell.angle_beta   90.00
_cell.angle_gamma   90.00
#
_symmetry.space_group_name_H-M   'P 1'
#
loop_
_entity.id
_entity.type
_entity.pdbx_description
1 polymer ?
#
loop_
_entity_poly.entity_id
_entity_poly.type
_entity_poly.pdbx_seq_one_letter_code
_entity_poly.pdbx_strand_id
1 'polypeptide(L)'
;MGDGVFGTPITSSNNGGSARLALDAKNADGKDARAFQFVDTLKENSGVAPATLCFIYNATGDTLQLISHKDWYGHIGASPYPIQIANGQWGAFLHVSKNSKTHSVGAVVYRGKNNKGVSCDWMVAWDNPINKETWNTKLPHILSGAHTGRCMIYYVVLYA
;
A
#
# COMPACT_ATOMS: atom_id res chain seq x y z
N MET A 1 -15.18 5.09 -9.22
CA MET A 1 -13.94 5.50 -8.53
C MET A 1 -12.76 4.83 -9.20
N GLY A 2 -11.55 5.41 -9.11
CA GLY A 2 -10.34 4.88 -9.74
C GLY A 2 -9.88 3.54 -9.16
N ASP A 3 -8.95 2.88 -9.86
CA ASP A 3 -8.32 1.60 -9.52
C ASP A 3 -7.29 1.69 -8.38
N GLY A 4 -7.06 2.89 -7.86
CA GLY A 4 -6.11 3.16 -6.77
C GLY A 4 -4.65 3.09 -7.20
N VAL A 5 -4.32 3.21 -8.50
CA VAL A 5 -2.94 3.17 -8.99
C VAL A 5 -2.49 4.54 -9.51
N PHE A 6 -1.30 4.99 -9.10
CA PHE A 6 -0.79 6.33 -9.39
C PHE A 6 0.66 6.32 -9.89
N GLY A 7 0.92 7.17 -10.88
CA GLY A 7 2.23 7.32 -11.53
C GLY A 7 2.38 6.48 -12.79
N THR A 8 3.45 6.72 -13.53
CA THR A 8 3.80 5.96 -14.73
C THR A 8 4.76 4.82 -14.41
N PRO A 9 4.65 3.66 -15.07
CA PRO A 9 5.63 2.59 -14.93
C PRO A 9 7.03 3.05 -15.32
N ILE A 10 8.02 2.74 -14.48
CA ILE A 10 9.44 3.00 -14.73
C ILE A 10 10.08 1.70 -15.22
N THR A 11 10.48 1.68 -16.49
CA THR A 11 11.26 0.60 -17.11
C THR A 11 12.72 1.04 -17.28
N SER A 12 13.67 0.12 -17.22
CA SER A 12 15.06 0.47 -17.55
C SER A 12 15.25 0.41 -19.07
N SER A 13 15.77 1.48 -19.68
CA SER A 13 16.28 1.39 -21.06
C SER A 13 17.75 0.97 -21.12
N ASN A 14 18.56 1.19 -20.07
CA ASN A 14 19.98 0.78 -20.03
C ASN A 14 20.52 0.70 -18.58
N ASN A 15 21.09 -0.46 -18.22
CA ASN A 15 22.14 -0.79 -17.22
C ASN A 15 22.16 -0.19 -15.80
N GLY A 16 21.23 0.68 -15.40
CA GLY A 16 20.96 1.05 -14.00
C GLY A 16 19.63 0.44 -13.58
N GLY A 17 19.64 -0.61 -12.75
CA GLY A 17 18.46 -1.45 -12.46
C GLY A 17 17.18 -0.66 -12.21
N SER A 18 16.09 -1.02 -12.90
CA SER A 18 14.77 -0.37 -12.86
C SER A 18 14.24 -0.12 -11.44
N ALA A 19 14.58 -0.99 -10.49
CA ALA A 19 14.27 -0.84 -9.07
C ALA A 19 14.88 0.43 -8.43
N ARG A 20 16.14 0.75 -8.78
CA ARG A 20 16.82 1.93 -8.24
C ARG A 20 16.25 3.22 -8.82
N LEU A 21 15.95 3.24 -10.12
CA LEU A 21 15.27 4.37 -10.75
C LEU A 21 13.89 4.62 -10.14
N ALA A 22 13.13 3.56 -9.86
CA ALA A 22 11.88 3.70 -9.15
C ALA A 22 12.09 4.26 -7.74
N LEU A 23 13.05 3.74 -6.98
CA LEU A 23 13.34 4.24 -5.64
C LEU A 23 13.63 5.75 -5.63
N ASP A 24 14.49 6.21 -6.53
CA ASP A 24 14.87 7.63 -6.62
C ASP A 24 13.68 8.51 -7.07
N ALA A 25 12.73 7.93 -7.82
CA ALA A 25 11.55 8.60 -8.34
C ALA A 25 10.30 8.47 -7.45
N LYS A 26 10.40 8.01 -6.20
CA LYS A 26 9.25 7.73 -5.32
C LYS A 26 8.25 8.89 -5.22
N ASN A 27 8.76 10.10 -5.03
CA ASN A 27 7.96 11.33 -4.88
C ASN A 27 7.99 12.21 -6.16
N ALA A 28 8.49 11.68 -7.28
CA ALA A 28 8.50 12.41 -8.54
C ALA A 28 7.08 12.62 -9.08
N ASP A 29 6.85 13.70 -9.82
CA ASP A 29 5.59 13.98 -10.52
C ASP A 29 4.33 14.05 -9.62
N GLY A 30 4.52 14.28 -8.30
CA GLY A 30 3.43 14.42 -7.31
C GLY A 30 2.50 13.20 -7.23
N LYS A 31 2.95 12.01 -7.62
CA LYS A 31 2.15 10.78 -7.62
C LYS A 31 1.83 10.29 -6.20
N ASP A 32 2.71 10.55 -5.25
CA ASP A 32 2.51 10.32 -3.82
C ASP A 32 1.40 11.21 -3.25
N ALA A 33 1.41 12.51 -3.58
CA ALA A 33 0.38 13.45 -3.18
C ALA A 33 -0.99 13.07 -3.77
N ARG A 34 -1.03 12.66 -5.04
CA ARG A 34 -2.26 12.18 -5.69
C ARG A 34 -2.79 10.89 -5.06
N ALA A 35 -1.90 9.95 -4.74
CA ALA A 35 -2.28 8.75 -4.00
C ALA A 35 -2.88 9.11 -2.64
N PHE A 36 -2.23 10.01 -1.89
CA PHE A 36 -2.73 10.48 -0.60
C PHE A 36 -4.11 11.14 -0.72
N GLN A 37 -4.25 12.13 -1.60
CA GLN A 37 -5.52 12.83 -1.84
C GLN A 37 -6.65 11.88 -2.22
N PHE A 38 -6.36 10.86 -3.01
CA PHE A 38 -7.33 9.84 -3.39
C PHE A 38 -7.88 9.10 -2.16
N VAL A 39 -7.01 8.56 -1.30
CA VAL A 39 -7.47 7.81 -0.12
C VAL A 39 -8.09 8.72 0.93
N ASP A 40 -7.62 9.97 1.05
CA ASP A 40 -8.22 10.98 1.92
C ASP A 40 -9.67 11.29 1.48
N THR A 41 -9.89 11.49 0.19
CA THR A 41 -11.24 11.64 -0.40
C THR A 41 -12.11 10.39 -0.14
N LEU A 42 -11.54 9.18 -0.22
CA LEU A 42 -12.28 7.96 0.14
C LEU A 42 -12.67 7.96 1.62
N LYS A 43 -11.79 8.42 2.51
CA LYS A 43 -12.04 8.48 3.95
C LYS A 43 -13.17 9.46 4.26
N GLU A 44 -13.10 10.68 3.74
CA GLU A 44 -14.14 11.70 3.93
C GLU A 44 -15.51 11.20 3.49
N ASN A 45 -15.57 10.55 2.32
CA ASN A 45 -16.81 9.99 1.78
C ASN A 45 -17.32 8.76 2.55
N SER A 46 -16.46 8.05 3.29
CA SER A 46 -16.87 6.85 4.01
C SER A 46 -17.76 7.16 5.22
N GLY A 47 -17.52 8.29 5.90
CA GLY A 47 -18.24 8.66 7.12
C GLY A 47 -18.05 7.69 8.30
N VAL A 48 -17.14 6.71 8.21
CA VAL A 48 -16.91 5.68 9.23
C VAL A 48 -15.49 5.80 9.79
N ALA A 49 -15.36 5.63 11.10
CA ALA A 49 -14.09 5.52 11.81
C ALA A 49 -14.16 4.36 12.80
N PRO A 50 -13.12 3.52 12.96
CA PRO A 50 -11.76 3.69 12.45
C PRO A 50 -11.58 3.31 10.97
N ALA A 51 -10.69 4.04 10.29
CA ALA A 51 -10.31 3.80 8.91
C ALA A 51 -8.79 3.77 8.76
N THR A 52 -8.31 2.91 7.87
CA THR A 52 -6.90 2.64 7.63
C THR A 52 -6.57 3.05 6.21
N LEU A 53 -5.72 4.06 6.08
CA LEU A 53 -5.24 4.55 4.79
C LEU A 53 -4.00 3.75 4.42
N CYS A 54 -4.06 2.99 3.33
CA CYS A 54 -2.99 2.11 2.90
C CYS A 54 -2.35 2.61 1.61
N PHE A 55 -1.03 2.70 1.60
CA PHE A 55 -0.21 3.08 0.45
C PHE A 55 0.89 2.05 0.22
N ILE A 56 1.12 1.63 -1.03
CA ILE A 56 2.15 0.68 -1.42
C ILE A 56 2.91 1.25 -2.63
N TYR A 57 4.17 1.60 -2.46
CA TYR A 57 5.07 1.98 -3.54
C TYR A 57 5.90 0.78 -3.99
N ASN A 58 5.84 0.48 -5.29
CA ASN A 58 6.61 -0.59 -5.87
C ASN A 58 7.95 -0.06 -6.43
N ALA A 59 9.06 -0.41 -5.76
CA ALA A 59 10.42 -0.22 -6.28
C ALA A 59 11.18 -1.56 -6.35
N THR A 60 10.48 -2.63 -6.75
CA THR A 60 11.07 -3.98 -6.87
C THR A 60 11.81 -4.19 -8.20
N GLY A 61 11.52 -3.38 -9.21
CA GLY A 61 12.02 -3.53 -10.57
C GLY A 61 11.10 -4.33 -11.50
N ASP A 62 10.04 -4.95 -10.97
CA ASP A 62 9.02 -5.71 -11.70
C ASP A 62 7.61 -5.29 -11.24
N THR A 63 6.55 -5.75 -11.91
CA THR A 63 5.17 -5.50 -11.52
C THR A 63 4.74 -6.40 -10.36
N LEU A 64 4.09 -5.80 -9.36
CA LEU A 64 3.41 -6.53 -8.29
C LEU A 64 1.99 -6.90 -8.73
N GLN A 65 1.60 -8.14 -8.46
CA GLN A 65 0.29 -8.71 -8.76
C GLN A 65 -0.38 -9.13 -7.45
N LEU A 66 -1.59 -8.66 -7.18
CA LEU A 66 -2.35 -9.09 -6.01
C LEU A 66 -2.70 -10.58 -6.17
N ILE A 67 -2.27 -11.42 -5.23
CA ILE A 67 -2.56 -12.86 -5.24
C ILE A 67 -3.54 -13.29 -4.15
N SER A 68 -3.64 -12.52 -3.07
CA SER A 68 -4.54 -12.82 -1.97
C SER A 68 -4.80 -11.59 -1.12
N HIS A 69 -5.94 -11.55 -0.45
CA HIS A 69 -6.24 -10.59 0.60
C HIS A 69 -7.11 -11.26 1.66
N LYS A 70 -7.12 -10.69 2.86
CA LYS A 70 -7.97 -11.13 3.95
C LYS A 70 -8.39 -9.95 4.79
N ASP A 71 -9.70 -9.79 4.97
CA ASP A 71 -10.28 -8.82 5.89
C ASP A 71 -10.74 -9.60 7.14
N TRP A 72 -9.99 -9.49 8.24
CA TRP A 72 -10.39 -10.13 9.51
C TRP A 72 -11.49 -9.32 10.20
N TYR A 73 -11.34 -8.00 10.24
CA TYR A 73 -12.32 -7.07 10.81
C TYR A 73 -12.40 -5.82 9.96
N GLY A 74 -13.61 -5.39 9.59
CA GLY A 74 -13.78 -4.31 8.61
C GLY A 74 -14.02 -4.85 7.21
N HIS A 75 -13.83 -3.98 6.22
CA HIS A 75 -13.86 -4.32 4.80
C HIS A 75 -13.12 -3.25 3.98
N ILE A 76 -12.76 -3.61 2.75
CA ILE A 76 -12.31 -2.65 1.73
C ILE A 76 -13.31 -1.49 1.55
N GLY A 77 -12.81 -0.27 1.43
CA GLY A 77 -13.60 0.92 1.16
C GLY A 77 -14.14 0.97 -0.28
N ALA A 78 -14.52 2.15 -0.74
CA ALA A 78 -15.21 2.31 -2.03
C ALA A 78 -14.34 2.09 -3.29
N SER A 79 -13.04 1.84 -3.13
CA SER A 79 -12.12 1.45 -4.21
C SER A 79 -11.49 0.09 -3.88
N PRO A 80 -11.35 -0.82 -4.86
CA PRO A 80 -10.81 -2.16 -4.63
C PRO A 80 -9.33 -2.13 -4.25
N TYR A 81 -8.82 -3.27 -3.78
CA TYR A 81 -7.37 -3.48 -3.69
C TYR A 81 -6.74 -3.35 -5.08
N PRO A 82 -5.64 -2.58 -5.25
CA PRO A 82 -4.95 -2.49 -6.53
C PRO A 82 -4.51 -3.88 -7.00
N ILE A 83 -5.00 -4.32 -8.16
CA ILE A 83 -4.70 -5.65 -8.69
C ILE A 83 -3.26 -5.72 -9.19
N GLN A 84 -2.79 -4.64 -9.82
CA GLN A 84 -1.43 -4.53 -10.35
C GLN A 84 -0.80 -3.21 -9.93
N ILE A 85 0.46 -3.25 -9.51
CA ILE A 85 1.24 -2.05 -9.22
C ILE A 85 2.56 -2.21 -9.96
N ALA A 86 2.76 -1.48 -11.06
CA ALA A 86 4.01 -1.57 -11.83
C ALA A 86 5.17 -0.91 -11.06
N ASN A 87 6.40 -1.28 -11.42
CA ASN A 87 7.59 -0.64 -10.88
C ASN A 87 7.51 0.88 -11.08
N GLY A 88 7.72 1.65 -10.03
CA GLY A 88 7.64 3.11 -10.06
C GLY A 88 6.29 3.72 -9.70
N GLN A 89 5.24 2.89 -9.50
CA GLN A 89 3.89 3.32 -9.17
C GLN A 89 3.54 3.18 -7.68
N TRP A 90 2.54 3.95 -7.25
CA TRP A 90 1.86 3.81 -5.97
C TRP A 90 0.53 3.08 -6.17
N GLY A 91 0.27 2.06 -5.35
CA GLY A 91 -1.07 1.56 -5.07
C GLY A 91 -1.60 2.22 -3.79
N ALA A 92 -2.87 2.59 -3.77
CA ALA A 92 -3.50 3.23 -2.62
C ALA A 92 -4.95 2.75 -2.46
N PHE A 93 -5.34 2.44 -1.22
CA PHE A 93 -6.68 1.96 -0.90
C PHE A 93 -7.06 2.30 0.54
N LEU A 94 -8.35 2.31 0.82
CA LEU A 94 -8.90 2.55 2.15
C LEU A 94 -9.47 1.24 2.71
N HIS A 95 -9.13 0.87 3.94
CA HIS A 95 -9.79 -0.22 4.64
C HIS A 95 -10.53 0.33 5.87
N VAL A 96 -11.84 0.11 5.94
CA VAL A 96 -12.71 0.70 6.95
C VAL A 96 -13.25 -0.33 7.92
N SER A 97 -13.50 0.09 9.14
CA SER A 97 -14.32 -0.67 10.09
C SER A 97 -15.74 -0.89 9.54
N LYS A 98 -16.42 -1.97 9.94
CA LYS A 98 -17.82 -2.23 9.57
C LYS A 98 -18.79 -1.18 10.13
N ASN A 99 -18.44 -0.63 11.29
CA ASN A 99 -19.17 0.44 11.96
C ASN A 99 -18.24 1.15 12.96
N SER A 100 -18.74 2.24 13.55
CA SER A 100 -17.97 3.09 14.47
C SER A 100 -17.49 2.44 15.77
N LYS A 101 -17.84 1.17 15.99
CA LYS A 101 -17.51 0.37 17.18
C LYS A 101 -16.60 -0.82 16.87
N THR A 102 -16.06 -0.92 15.65
CA THR A 102 -15.28 -2.08 15.19
C THR A 102 -13.87 -1.72 14.75
N HIS A 103 -13.02 -2.74 14.58
CA HIS A 103 -11.63 -2.59 14.16
C HIS A 103 -11.52 -2.60 12.63
N SER A 104 -10.38 -2.13 12.11
CA SER A 104 -9.97 -2.29 10.72
C SER A 104 -8.70 -3.14 10.71
N VAL A 105 -8.83 -4.42 10.40
CA VAL A 105 -7.76 -5.44 10.44
C VAL A 105 -7.82 -6.27 9.16
N GLY A 106 -6.71 -6.29 8.44
CA GLY A 106 -6.65 -6.97 7.16
C GLY A 106 -5.22 -7.15 6.67
N ALA A 107 -5.09 -7.88 5.56
CA ALA A 107 -3.83 -8.02 4.86
C ALA A 107 -4.06 -8.17 3.35
N VAL A 108 -3.07 -7.76 2.58
CA VAL A 108 -2.94 -8.02 1.15
C VAL A 108 -1.61 -8.71 0.89
N VAL A 109 -1.58 -9.62 -0.07
CA VAL A 109 -0.37 -10.33 -0.50
C VAL A 109 -0.17 -10.07 -1.98
N TYR A 110 0.98 -9.49 -2.30
CA TYR A 110 1.41 -9.22 -3.67
C TYR A 110 2.54 -10.16 -4.08
N ARG A 111 2.47 -10.70 -5.30
CA ARG A 111 3.54 -11.47 -5.92
C ARG A 111 4.26 -10.65 -6.98
N GLY A 112 5.56 -10.85 -7.09
CA GLY A 112 6.41 -10.28 -8.15
C GLY A 112 7.80 -10.87 -8.04
N LYS A 113 8.79 -10.28 -8.70
CA LYS A 113 10.16 -10.82 -8.70
C LYS A 113 11.11 -9.99 -7.86
N ASN A 114 12.01 -10.67 -7.16
CA ASN A 114 13.14 -10.02 -6.53
C ASN A 114 14.27 -9.72 -7.55
N ASN A 115 15.37 -9.15 -7.05
CA ASN A 115 16.53 -8.74 -7.85
C ASN A 115 17.29 -9.91 -8.51
N LYS A 116 16.96 -11.15 -8.15
CA LYS A 116 17.49 -12.38 -8.77
C LYS A 116 16.50 -12.99 -9.77
N GLY A 117 15.38 -12.32 -10.04
CA GLY A 117 14.30 -12.82 -10.90
C GLY A 117 13.45 -13.92 -10.25
N VAL A 118 13.63 -14.18 -8.96
CA VAL A 118 12.88 -15.22 -8.22
C VAL A 118 11.56 -14.63 -7.74
N SER A 119 10.47 -15.36 -7.94
CA SER A 119 9.14 -14.99 -7.44
C SER A 119 9.15 -14.90 -5.91
N CYS A 120 8.61 -13.81 -5.38
CA CYS A 120 8.46 -13.56 -3.96
C CYS A 120 7.06 -13.03 -3.68
N ASP A 121 6.54 -13.37 -2.50
CA ASP A 121 5.27 -12.89 -2.00
C ASP A 121 5.53 -11.89 -0.88
N TRP A 122 4.95 -10.70 -1.00
CA TRP A 122 5.03 -9.63 -0.02
C TRP A 122 3.67 -9.40 0.60
N MET A 123 3.59 -9.68 1.91
CA MET A 123 2.40 -9.44 2.70
C MET A 123 2.47 -8.06 3.35
N VAL A 124 1.40 -7.29 3.19
CA VAL A 124 1.16 -6.04 3.92
C VAL A 124 -0.06 -6.26 4.80
N ALA A 125 0.13 -6.24 6.11
CA ALA A 125 -0.93 -6.44 7.09
C ALA A 125 -1.08 -5.18 7.96
N TRP A 126 -2.29 -4.94 8.44
CA TRP A 126 -2.61 -3.83 9.33
C TRP A 126 -3.56 -4.28 10.43
N ASP A 127 -3.44 -3.62 11.58
CA ASP A 127 -4.37 -3.72 12.70
C ASP A 127 -4.62 -2.32 13.25
N ASN A 128 -5.83 -1.81 13.02
CA ASN A 128 -6.30 -0.53 13.50
C ASN A 128 -7.47 -0.76 14.47
N PRO A 129 -7.17 -0.93 15.78
CA PRO A 129 -8.20 -1.13 16.78
C PRO A 129 -8.94 0.19 17.06
N ILE A 130 -10.17 0.07 17.54
CA ILE A 130 -10.99 1.23 17.90
C ILE A 130 -10.41 2.05 19.06
N ASN A 131 -9.79 1.37 20.04
CA ASN A 131 -9.16 2.01 21.18
C ASN A 131 -7.65 1.79 21.12
N LYS A 132 -6.93 2.81 20.63
CA LYS A 132 -5.48 2.76 20.45
C LYS A 132 -4.71 2.74 21.79
N GLU A 133 -5.33 3.19 22.88
CA GLU A 133 -4.72 3.23 24.21
C GLU A 133 -4.76 1.86 24.91
N THR A 134 -5.88 1.14 24.84
CA THR A 134 -6.00 -0.19 25.46
C THR A 134 -5.27 -1.29 24.67
N TRP A 135 -5.13 -1.13 23.35
CA TRP A 135 -4.55 -2.16 22.48
C TRP A 135 -3.09 -1.89 22.09
N ASN A 136 -2.44 -0.88 22.69
CA ASN A 136 -1.02 -0.54 22.51
C ASN A 136 -0.57 -0.30 21.05
N THR A 137 -1.48 -0.10 20.10
CA THR A 137 -1.16 0.36 18.74
C THR A 137 -0.86 1.85 18.78
N LYS A 138 0.38 2.20 19.12
CA LYS A 138 0.85 3.59 19.06
C LYS A 138 0.82 4.09 17.61
N LEU A 139 0.52 5.40 17.49
CA LEU A 139 0.57 6.36 16.37
C LEU A 139 1.46 6.01 15.15
N PRO A 140 1.20 6.58 13.94
CA PRO A 140 1.47 5.95 12.64
C PRO A 140 2.90 5.41 12.54
N HIS A 141 3.04 4.11 12.76
CA HIS A 141 4.28 3.42 12.49
C HIS A 141 4.39 3.25 10.98
N ILE A 142 5.23 4.09 10.37
CA ILE A 142 5.87 3.76 9.09
C ILE A 142 6.62 2.45 9.34
N LEU A 143 6.03 1.32 8.99
CA LEU A 143 6.78 0.06 8.88
C LEU A 143 7.62 0.17 7.61
N SER A 144 8.78 0.81 7.73
CA SER A 144 9.73 0.89 6.63
C SER A 144 10.33 -0.49 6.38
N GLY A 145 9.82 -1.15 5.33
CA GLY A 145 10.57 -2.11 4.53
C GLY A 145 10.67 -3.53 5.11
N ALA A 146 10.03 -4.48 4.42
CA ALA A 146 10.58 -5.84 4.34
C ALA A 146 11.92 -5.76 3.59
N HIS A 147 13.01 -5.49 4.32
CA HIS A 147 14.37 -5.50 3.79
C HIS A 147 14.83 -6.93 3.55
N THR A 148 14.46 -7.49 2.40
CA THR A 148 15.12 -8.69 1.88
C THR A 148 15.84 -8.34 0.59
N GLY A 149 17.09 -7.87 0.72
CA GLY A 149 18.09 -7.80 -0.36
C GLY A 149 17.67 -7.08 -1.65
N ARG A 150 17.96 -5.78 -1.75
CA ARG A 150 17.90 -4.93 -2.98
C ARG A 150 16.56 -4.77 -3.69
N CYS A 151 15.47 -5.41 -3.27
CA CYS A 151 14.10 -5.08 -3.68
C CYS A 151 13.37 -4.43 -2.51
N MET A 152 12.79 -3.25 -2.71
CA MET A 152 12.11 -2.50 -1.66
C MET A 152 10.67 -2.21 -2.06
N ILE A 153 9.74 -2.64 -1.22
CA ILE A 153 8.37 -2.15 -1.21
C ILE A 153 8.28 -1.19 -0.03
N TYR A 154 7.92 0.05 -0.31
CA TYR A 154 7.59 1.00 0.75
C TYR A 154 6.09 0.97 0.92
N TYR A 155 5.62 0.66 2.11
CA TYR A 155 4.22 0.88 2.42
C TYR A 155 4.10 1.83 3.60
N VAL A 156 3.04 2.63 3.57
CA VAL A 156 2.70 3.54 4.65
C VAL A 156 1.26 3.25 5.01
N VAL A 157 1.03 2.93 6.28
CA VAL A 157 -0.31 2.77 6.83
C VAL A 157 -0.54 3.92 7.81
N LEU A 158 -1.47 4.80 7.47
CA LEU A 158 -1.87 5.89 8.35
C LEU A 158 -3.16 5.51 9.06
N TYR A 159 -3.10 5.48 10.39
CA TYR A 159 -4.26 5.23 11.24
C TYR A 159 -4.99 6.53 11.47
N ALA A 160 -6.20 6.62 10.95
CA ALA A 160 -6.94 7.85 10.91
C ALA A 160 -8.21 7.79 11.78
#